data_AF-A0A2W1BRV4-F1
#
_entry.id   AF-A0A2W1BRV4-F1
#
_cell.length_a   1.000
_cell.length_b   1.000
_cell.length_c   1.000
_cell.angle_alpha   90.00
_cell.angle_beta   90.00
_cell.angle_gamma   90.00
#
_symmetry.space_group_name_H-M   'P 1'
#
loop_
_entity.id
_entity.type
_entity.pdbx_description
1 polymer ?
#
loop_
_entity_poly.entity_id
_entity_poly.type
_entity_poly.pdbx_seq_one_letter_code
_entity_poly.pdbx_strand_id
1 'polypeptide(L)' 'YLVSGDADGKCYIWDWKTTKLYKKWKAHDGVCITSLWHPHEPSKLLTAGWDGVIKYWD' A
#
# COMPACT_ATOMS: atom_id res chain seq x y z
N TYR A 1 -3.87 9.44 -5.70
CA TYR A 1 -2.55 8.91 -5.30
C TYR A 1 -2.34 7.56 -5.96
N LEU A 2 -1.10 7.14 -6.18
CA LEU A 2 -0.75 5.78 -6.64
C LEU A 2 -0.24 4.99 -5.43
N VAL A 3 -0.58 3.71 -5.35
CA VAL A 3 -0.08 2.80 -4.32
C VAL A 3 0.77 1.70 -4.95
N SER A 4 1.84 1.30 -4.28
CA SER A 4 2.68 0.17 -4.68
C SER A 4 3.22 -0.59 -3.46
N GLY A 5 3.24 -1.92 -3.54
CA GLY A 5 3.95 -2.78 -2.60
C GLY A 5 5.37 -3.13 -3.07
N ASP A 6 6.27 -3.46 -2.14
CA ASP A 6 7.59 -4.00 -2.45
C ASP A 6 7.82 -5.42 -1.89
N ALA A 7 8.97 -6.01 -2.26
CA ALA A 7 9.40 -7.32 -1.78
C ALA A 7 9.81 -7.35 -0.30
N ASP A 8 10.10 -6.18 0.29
CA ASP A 8 10.43 -6.05 1.72
C ASP A 8 9.16 -5.93 2.60
N GLY A 9 7.96 -5.98 2.01
CA GLY A 9 6.69 -5.82 2.71
C GLY A 9 6.31 -4.38 3.02
N LYS A 10 6.99 -3.40 2.43
CA LYS A 10 6.63 -1.98 2.54
C LYS A 10 5.59 -1.60 1.51
N CYS A 11 4.76 -0.64 1.89
CA CYS A 11 3.79 0.01 1.03
C CYS A 11 4.22 1.46 0.82
N TYR A 12 4.04 1.94 -0.41
CA TYR A 12 4.40 3.29 -0.82
C TYR A 12 3.18 3.98 -1.41
N ILE A 13 2.94 5.22 -0.98
CA ILE A 13 1.96 6.12 -1.58
C ILE A 13 2.74 7.21 -2.34
N TRP A 14 2.40 7.37 -3.60
CA TRP A 14 2.98 8.35 -4.51
C TRP A 14 1.95 9.39 -4.91
N ASP A 15 2.38 10.65 -4.98
CA ASP A 15 1.64 11.67 -5.70
C ASP A 15 2.00 11.56 -7.19
N TRP A 16 1.00 11.18 -7.99
CA TRP A 16 1.17 10.96 -9.43
C TRP A 16 1.39 12.26 -10.21
N LYS A 17 0.97 13.42 -9.68
CA LYS A 17 1.15 14.71 -10.36
C LYS A 17 2.57 15.23 -10.19
N THR A 18 3.12 15.11 -8.98
CA THR A 18 4.44 15.64 -8.63
C THR A 18 5.55 14.59 -8.72
N THR A 19 5.19 13.33 -8.96
CA THR A 19 6.07 12.14 -8.96
C THR A 19 6.86 11.95 -7.68
N LYS A 20 6.40 12.56 -6.58
CA LYS A 20 7.05 12.48 -5.26
C LYS A 20 6.44 11.38 -4.42
N LEU A 21 7.29 10.75 -3.62
CA LEU A 21 6.86 9.84 -2.57
C LEU A 21 6.16 10.65 -1.48
N TYR A 22 4.89 10.31 -1.22
CA TYR A 22 4.08 10.96 -0.19
C TYR A 22 4.25 10.27 1.16
N LYS A 23 4.14 8.94 1.20
CA LYS A 23 4.24 8.14 2.44
C LYS A 23 4.83 6.77 2.14
N LYS A 24 5.59 6.21 3.08
CA LYS A 24 6.01 4.80 3.07
C LYS A 24 5.94 4.21 4.47
N TRP A 25 5.58 2.94 4.57
CA TRP A 25 5.58 2.21 5.84
C TRP A 25 5.70 0.71 5.62
N LYS A 26 6.09 -0.03 6.66
CA LYS A 26 6.09 -1.49 6.64
C LYS A 26 4.65 -1.98 6.82
N ALA A 27 4.06 -2.55 5.76
CA ALA A 27 2.71 -3.07 5.79
C ALA A 27 2.70 -4.54 6.20
N HIS A 28 3.61 -5.35 5.65
CA HIS A 28 3.69 -6.80 5.83
C HIS A 28 5.09 -7.23 6.28
N ASP A 29 5.19 -8.39 6.92
CA ASP A 29 6.49 -8.98 7.29
C ASP A 29 7.13 -9.79 6.14
N GLY A 30 6.36 -10.08 5.09
CA GLY A 30 6.82 -10.61 3.81
C GLY A 30 6.41 -9.70 2.63
N VAL A 31 6.68 -10.16 1.41
CA VAL A 31 6.39 -9.45 0.14
C VAL A 31 4.96 -8.88 0.15
N CYS A 32 4.83 -7.59 -0.09
CA CYS A 32 3.54 -6.93 -0.29
C CYS A 32 3.11 -7.13 -1.76
N ILE A 33 2.21 -8.07 -2.01
CA ILE A 33 1.86 -8.51 -3.36
C ILE A 33 0.74 -7.71 -4.00
N THR A 34 -0.15 -7.14 -3.18
CA THR A 34 -1.33 -6.44 -3.68
C THR A 34 -1.68 -5.29 -2.76
N SER A 35 -2.17 -4.22 -3.38
CA SER A 35 -2.62 -3.01 -2.72
C SER A 35 -3.79 -2.44 -3.50
N LEU A 36 -4.92 -2.19 -2.84
CA LEU A 36 -6.15 -1.75 -3.48
C LEU A 36 -6.80 -0.63 -2.69
N TRP A 37 -7.09 0.47 -3.38
CA TRP A 37 -7.84 1.59 -2.80
C TRP A 37 -9.31 1.26 -2.69
N HIS A 38 -9.94 1.70 -1.60
CA HIS A 38 -11.38 1.56 -1.47
C HIS A 38 -12.11 2.41 -2.54
N PRO A 39 -13.10 1.87 -3.27
CA PRO A 39 -13.71 2.55 -4.42
C PRO A 39 -14.54 3.78 -4.03
N HIS A 40 -15.02 3.85 -2.79
CA HIS A 40 -15.87 4.95 -2.30
C HIS A 40 -15.18 5.86 -1.29
N GLU A 41 -14.12 5.38 -0.63
CA GLU A 41 -13.51 6.08 0.49
C GLU A 41 -12.01 6.26 0.23
N PRO A 42 -11.57 7.43 -0.24
CA PRO A 42 -10.23 7.61 -0.78
C PRO A 42 -9.11 7.57 0.27
N SER A 43 -9.41 7.62 1.58
CA SER A 43 -8.43 7.43 2.66
C SER A 43 -8.12 5.95 2.92
N LYS A 44 -9.00 5.04 2.50
CA LYS A 44 -8.95 3.64 2.90
C LYS A 44 -8.22 2.76 1.88
N LEU A 45 -7.37 1.89 2.39
CA LEU A 45 -6.51 1.02 1.59
C LEU A 45 -6.50 -0.41 2.16
N LEU A 46 -6.57 -1.39 1.26
CA LEU A 46 -6.31 -2.80 1.54
C LEU A 46 -4.94 -3.20 1.02
N THR A 47 -4.21 -3.98 1.80
CA THR A 47 -2.96 -4.63 1.37
C THR A 47 -2.98 -6.11 1.70
N ALA A 48 -2.38 -6.96 0.86
CA ALA A 48 -2.12 -8.35 1.20
C ALA A 48 -0.69 -8.74 0.85
N GLY A 49 -0.13 -9.67 1.63
CA GLY A 49 1.24 -10.10 1.52
C GLY A 49 1.43 -11.62 1.61
N TRP A 50 2.67 -12.06 1.38
CA TRP A 50 3.08 -13.45 1.59
C TRP A 50 3.14 -13.88 3.07
N ASP A 51 2.97 -12.95 3.99
CA ASP A 51 2.74 -13.26 5.41
C ASP A 51 1.38 -13.93 5.67
N GLY A 52 0.54 -14.07 4.64
CA GLY A 52 -0.77 -14.71 4.73
C GLY A 52 -1.83 -13.81 5.38
N VAL A 53 -1.52 -12.51 5.55
CA VAL A 53 -2.41 -11.55 6.21
C VAL A 53 -2.92 -10.54 5.20
N ILE A 54 -4.18 -10.14 5.37
CA ILE A 54 -4.78 -8.99 4.70
C ILE A 54 -4.92 -7.88 5.75
N LYS A 55 -4.41 -6.69 5.46
CA LYS A 55 -4.46 -5.53 6.36
C LYS A 55 -5.27 -4.42 5.75
N TYR A 56 -5.99 -3.72 6.61
CA TYR A 56 -6.83 -2.58 6.27
C TYR A 56 -6.28 -1.31 6.94
N TRP A 57 -6.22 -0.22 6.19
CA TRP A 57 -5.62 1.04 6.58
C TRP A 57 -6.59 2.20 6.33
N ASP A 58 -6.53 3.23 7.19
CA ASP A 58 -7.27 4.50 7.11
C ASP A 58 -6.31 5.70 7.27
#